data_AF-A0A959T7Z3-F1
#
_entry.id   AF-A0A959T7Z3-F1
#
_cell.length_a   1.000
_cell.length_b   1.000
_cell.length_c   1.000
_cell.angle_alpha   90.00
_cell.angle_beta   90.00
_cell.angle_gamma   90.00
#
_symmetry.space_group_name_H-M   'P 1'
#
loop_
_entity.id
_entity.type
_entity.pdbx_description
1 polymer ?
#
loop_
_entity_poly.entity_id
_entity_poly.type
_entity_poly.pdbx_seq_one_letter_code
_entity_poly.pdbx_strand_id
1 'polypeptide(L)'
;HVALVNGIEFINDSKATNVNSTWYALESMDKPVIWIVGGVDKGNDYDALMELVRGRVKAIICLGTDNAKLHEAFGGLGKPMTDAASAQQAVQAAYDLGEPGDVVLLSP
;
A
#
# COMPACT_ATOMS: atom_id res chain seq x y z
N HIS A 1 8.33 -0.06 12.12
CA HIS A 1 8.55 -1.37 12.81
C HIS A 1 8.53 -2.44 11.74
N VAL A 2 9.42 -3.43 11.81
CA VAL A 2 9.56 -4.48 10.79
C VAL A 2 9.36 -5.84 11.43
N ALA A 3 8.48 -6.66 10.88
CA ALA A 3 8.27 -8.06 11.29
C ALA A 3 8.37 -8.98 10.07
N LEU A 4 9.03 -10.13 10.21
CA LEU A 4 9.13 -11.13 9.14
C LEU A 4 8.20 -12.31 9.49
N VAL A 5 7.21 -12.57 8.64
CA VAL A 5 6.24 -13.66 8.82
C VAL A 5 6.19 -14.47 7.53
N ASN A 6 6.55 -15.75 7.59
CA ASN A 6 6.57 -16.67 6.44
C ASN A 6 7.31 -16.11 5.20
N GLY A 7 8.40 -15.38 5.45
CA GLY A 7 9.22 -14.77 4.39
C GLY A 7 8.69 -13.46 3.83
N ILE A 8 7.55 -12.96 4.34
CA ILE A 8 6.96 -11.67 4.00
C ILE A 8 7.39 -10.65 5.06
N GLU A 9 7.91 -9.52 4.60
CA GLU A 9 8.38 -8.44 5.47
C GLU A 9 7.28 -7.39 5.66
N PHE A 10 6.84 -7.18 6.90
CA PHE A 10 5.79 -6.21 7.24
C PHE A 10 6.42 -4.94 7.79
N ILE A 11 6.28 -3.85 7.06
CA ILE A 11 6.79 -2.53 7.41
C ILE A 11 5.62 -1.63 7.78
N ASN A 12 5.58 -1.22 9.05
CA ASN A 12 4.64 -0.20 9.50
C ASN A 12 5.29 1.19 9.45
N ASP A 13 4.79 2.01 8.53
CA ASP A 13 5.10 3.44 8.34
C ASP A 13 3.83 4.31 8.50
N SER A 14 2.95 3.96 9.45
CA SER A 14 1.71 4.70 9.73
C SER A 14 1.89 6.15 10.24
N LYS A 15 3.14 6.64 10.28
CA LYS A 15 3.48 8.04 10.56
C LYS A 15 3.66 8.86 9.28
N ALA A 16 3.80 8.22 8.12
CA ALA A 16 3.48 8.84 6.86
C ALA A 16 2.02 9.31 6.94
N THR A 17 1.82 10.60 6.72
CA THR A 17 0.50 11.24 6.76
C THR A 17 0.31 12.20 5.59
N ASN A 18 1.24 12.13 4.62
CA ASN A 18 1.29 12.93 3.40
C ASN A 18 1.97 12.14 2.28
N VAL A 19 1.64 12.50 1.03
CA VAL A 19 2.12 11.86 -0.20
C VAL A 19 3.64 11.72 -0.26
N ASN A 20 4.40 12.71 0.21
CA ASN A 20 5.88 12.66 0.15
C ASN A 20 6.44 11.55 1.04
N SER A 21 5.88 11.34 2.23
CA SER A 21 6.31 10.25 3.11
C SER A 21 6.08 8.89 2.46
N THR A 22 4.90 8.69 1.86
CA THR A 22 4.58 7.46 1.12
C THR A 22 5.48 7.27 -0.11
N TRP A 23 5.80 8.36 -0.81
CA TRP A 23 6.73 8.33 -1.94
C TRP A 23 8.10 7.82 -1.52
N TYR A 24 8.69 8.38 -0.45
CA TYR A 24 9.98 7.91 0.07
C TYR A 24 9.93 6.46 0.54
N ALA A 25 8.84 6.07 1.21
CA ALA A 25 8.64 4.71 1.66
C ALA A 25 8.65 3.74 0.46
N LEU A 26 7.87 4.01 -0.58
CA LEU A 26 7.80 3.19 -1.80
C LEU A 26 9.11 3.21 -2.60
N GLU A 27 9.78 4.35 -2.72
CA GLU A 27 11.06 4.47 -3.44
C GLU A 27 12.15 3.61 -2.79
N SER A 28 12.17 3.58 -1.46
CA SER A 28 13.19 2.84 -0.68
C SER A 28 13.04 1.32 -0.74
N MET A 29 11.95 0.80 -1.32
CA MET A 29 11.71 -0.63 -1.43
C MET A 29 12.50 -1.24 -2.60
N ASP A 30 13.26 -2.28 -2.30
CA ASP A 30 14.03 -3.08 -3.26
C ASP A 30 13.28 -4.35 -3.72
N LYS A 31 12.18 -4.68 -3.03
CA LYS A 31 11.33 -5.86 -3.26
C LYS A 31 9.94 -5.47 -3.78
N PRO A 32 9.18 -6.41 -4.38
CA PRO A 32 7.78 -6.18 -4.73
C PRO A 32 6.94 -5.81 -3.50
N VAL A 33 6.10 -4.78 -3.64
CA VAL A 33 5.35 -4.20 -2.51
C VAL A 33 3.87 -4.53 -2.60
N ILE A 34 3.30 -5.06 -1.52
CA ILE A 34 1.87 -5.01 -1.24
C ILE A 34 1.62 -3.78 -0.40
N TRP A 35 1.02 -2.76 -1.01
CA TRP A 35 0.85 -1.46 -0.39
C TRP A 35 -0.51 -1.35 0.28
N ILE A 36 -0.53 -1.17 1.60
CA ILE A 36 -1.72 -0.82 2.35
C ILE A 36 -1.77 0.71 2.44
N VAL A 37 -2.75 1.27 1.73
CA VAL A 37 -3.02 2.72 1.62
C VAL A 37 -4.39 3.01 2.18
N GLY A 38 -4.59 4.14 2.85
CA GLY A 38 -5.89 4.43 3.42
C GLY A 38 -5.90 5.59 4.40
N GLY A 39 -7.08 5.89 4.92
CA GLY A 39 -7.28 7.03 5.81
C GLY A 39 -8.00 8.19 5.12
N VAL A 40 -7.99 9.34 5.78
CA VAL A 40 -8.76 10.50 5.32
C VAL A 40 -8.01 11.18 4.19
N ASP A 41 -8.59 11.17 2.99
CA ASP A 41 -8.07 11.95 1.88
C ASP A 41 -8.10 13.45 2.22
N LYS A 42 -6.92 14.07 2.22
CA LYS A 42 -6.72 15.49 2.52
C LYS A 42 -6.54 16.33 1.25
N GLY A 43 -6.94 15.81 0.09
CA GLY A 43 -6.68 16.42 -1.22
C GLY A 43 -5.30 16.04 -1.73
N ASN A 44 -4.93 14.77 -1.55
CA ASN A 44 -3.64 14.25 -1.99
C ASN A 44 -3.57 14.23 -3.52
N ASP A 45 -2.47 14.73 -4.07
CA ASP A 45 -2.14 14.54 -5.49
C ASP A 45 -1.41 13.20 -5.65
N TYR A 46 -2.09 12.22 -6.25
CA TYR A 46 -1.56 10.88 -6.45
C TYR A 46 -0.68 10.76 -7.70
N ASP A 47 -0.61 11.79 -8.56
CA ASP A 47 0.16 11.73 -9.81
C ASP A 47 1.64 11.47 -9.53
N ALA A 48 2.17 12.04 -8.43
CA ALA A 48 3.55 11.83 -7.97
C ALA A 48 3.84 10.36 -7.61
N LEU A 49 2.83 9.58 -7.25
CA LEU A 49 2.96 8.17 -6.87
C LEU A 49 2.77 7.22 -8.06
N MET A 50 2.18 7.67 -9.17
CA MET A 50 1.77 6.77 -10.27
C MET A 50 2.90 5.94 -10.84
N GLU A 51 4.06 6.55 -11.11
CA GLU A 51 5.23 5.84 -11.65
C GLU A 51 5.82 4.86 -10.63
N LEU A 52 5.91 5.24 -9.35
CA LEU A 52 6.36 4.35 -8.28
C LEU A 52 5.42 3.17 -8.10
N VAL A 53 4.11 3.42 -8.04
CA VAL A 53 3.10 2.37 -7.90
C VAL A 53 3.21 1.43 -9.10
N ARG A 54 3.30 1.96 -10.33
CA ARG A 54 3.46 1.14 -11.55
C ARG A 54 4.68 0.21 -11.46
N GLY A 55 5.83 0.71 -11.03
CA GLY A 55 7.08 -0.05 -11.01
C GLY A 55 7.32 -0.95 -9.80
N ARG A 56 6.85 -0.57 -8.61
CA ARG A 56 7.18 -1.23 -7.32
C ARG A 56 6.04 -2.01 -6.70
N VAL A 57 4.82 -1.55 -6.88
CA VAL A 57 3.66 -2.11 -6.18
C VAL A 57 3.11 -3.31 -6.94
N LYS A 58 3.05 -4.47 -6.29
CA LYS A 58 2.44 -5.70 -6.80
C LYS A 58 0.92 -5.68 -6.63
N ALA A 59 0.44 -5.22 -5.49
CA ALA A 59 -1.00 -5.13 -5.16
C ALA A 59 -1.28 -3.96 -4.21
N ILE A 60 -2.51 -3.45 -4.23
CA ILE A 60 -2.97 -2.32 -3.40
C ILE A 60 -4.09 -2.80 -2.50
N ILE A 61 -4.01 -2.45 -1.22
CA ILE A 61 -5.07 -2.70 -0.24
C ILE A 61 -5.55 -1.35 0.27
N CYS A 62 -6.81 -1.04 -0.04
CA CYS A 62 -7.43 0.22 0.31
C CYS A 62 -8.11 0.09 1.69
N LEU A 63 -7.49 0.67 2.71
CA LEU A 63 -7.95 0.64 4.09
C LEU A 63 -8.82 1.86 4.40
N GLY A 64 -10.13 1.68 4.49
CA GLY A 64 -11.02 2.82 4.73
C GLY A 64 -12.49 2.51 4.51
N THR A 65 -13.31 3.51 4.83
CA THR A 65 -14.76 3.46 4.62
C THR A 65 -15.17 4.01 3.25
N ASP A 66 -14.35 4.87 2.65
CA ASP A 66 -14.55 5.43 1.31
C ASP A 66 -13.23 5.36 0.53
N ASN A 67 -13.13 4.36 -0.33
CA ASN A 67 -11.94 4.09 -1.14
C ASN A 67 -12.13 4.51 -2.60
N ALA A 68 -13.24 5.16 -2.96
CA ALA A 68 -13.59 5.43 -4.36
C ALA A 68 -12.49 6.22 -5.09
N LYS A 69 -11.88 7.20 -4.41
CA LYS A 69 -10.77 8.00 -4.94
C LYS A 69 -9.50 7.21 -5.20
N LEU A 70 -9.20 6.21 -4.36
CA LEU A 70 -8.04 5.34 -4.55
C LEU A 70 -8.25 4.44 -5.77
N HIS A 71 -9.46 3.91 -5.95
CA HIS A 71 -9.83 3.16 -7.15
C HIS A 71 -9.82 4.03 -8.41
N GLU A 72 -10.27 5.28 -8.32
CA GLU A 72 -10.19 6.24 -9.44
C GLU A 72 -8.73 6.53 -9.83
N ALA A 73 -7.87 6.77 -8.84
CA ALA A 73 -6.46 7.08 -9.07
C ALA A 73 -5.67 5.89 -9.62
N PHE A 74 -5.84 4.70 -9.03
CA PHE A 74 -4.95 3.56 -9.28
C PHE A 74 -5.59 2.40 -10.04
N GLY A 75 -6.91 2.36 -10.19
CA GLY A 75 -7.62 1.25 -10.85
C GLY A 75 -7.24 1.07 -12.32
N GLY A 76 -6.85 2.16 -12.98
CA GLY A 76 -6.34 2.12 -14.36
C GLY A 76 -4.96 1.44 -14.52
N LEU A 77 -4.25 1.16 -13.43
CA LEU A 77 -2.92 0.53 -13.47
C LEU A 77 -2.95 -0.98 -13.69
N GLY A 78 -4.12 -1.62 -13.62
CA GLY A 78 -4.27 -3.06 -13.82
C GLY A 78 -3.66 -3.92 -12.70
N LYS A 79 -3.43 -3.34 -11.52
CA LYS A 79 -2.94 -4.06 -10.33
C LYS A 79 -4.10 -4.62 -9.53
N PRO A 80 -3.95 -5.75 -8.84
CA PRO A 80 -4.94 -6.22 -7.87
C PRO A 80 -5.20 -5.15 -6.82
N MET A 81 -6.48 -4.83 -6.60
CA MET A 81 -6.93 -3.87 -5.58
C MET A 81 -8.00 -4.53 -4.71
N THR A 82 -7.83 -4.45 -3.39
CA THR A 82 -8.76 -5.03 -2.40
C THR A 82 -9.12 -4.00 -1.33
N ASP A 83 -10.41 -3.87 -1.01
CA ASP A 83 -10.86 -3.02 0.09
C ASP A 83 -10.78 -3.76 1.43
N ALA A 84 -10.36 -3.05 2.48
CA ALA A 84 -10.33 -3.55 3.84
C ALA A 84 -10.97 -2.53 4.80
N ALA A 85 -11.85 -3.01 5.68
CA ALA A 85 -12.54 -2.15 6.65
C ALA A 85 -11.76 -1.95 7.96
N SER A 86 -10.67 -2.70 8.17
CA SER A 86 -9.82 -2.60 9.36
C SER A 86 -8.37 -2.97 9.05
N ALA A 87 -7.44 -2.51 9.90
CA ALA A 87 -6.03 -2.85 9.77
C ALA A 87 -5.79 -4.37 9.83
N GLN A 88 -6.59 -5.09 10.62
CA GLN A 88 -6.53 -6.55 10.71
C GLN A 88 -6.94 -7.20 9.38
N GLN A 89 -8.02 -6.73 8.76
CA GLN A 89 -8.42 -7.22 7.44
C GLN A 89 -7.38 -6.87 6.38
N ALA A 90 -6.78 -5.68 6.44
CA ALA A 90 -5.74 -5.27 5.50
C ALA A 90 -4.49 -6.15 5.61
N VAL A 91 -4.03 -6.43 6.84
CA VAL A 91 -2.90 -7.34 7.08
C VAL A 91 -3.22 -8.77 6.61
N GLN A 92 -4.44 -9.26 6.84
CA GLN A 92 -4.86 -10.57 6.37
C GLN A 92 -4.86 -10.64 4.83
N ALA A 93 -5.47 -9.66 4.16
CA ALA A 93 -5.47 -9.59 2.70
C ALA A 93 -4.05 -9.48 2.13
N ALA A 94 -3.16 -8.73 2.80
CA ALA A 94 -1.77 -8.61 2.40
C ALA A 94 -1.00 -9.92 2.55
N TYR A 95 -1.30 -10.66 3.61
CA TYR A 95 -0.72 -11.97 3.85
C TYR A 95 -1.21 -13.00 2.82
N ASP A 96 -2.49 -12.97 2.44
CA ASP A 96 -3.07 -13.89 1.43
C ASP A 96 -2.55 -13.63 0.01
N LEU A 97 -2.20 -12.37 -0.30
CA LEU A 97 -1.61 -11.96 -1.58
C LEU A 97 -0.08 -12.07 -1.62
N GLY A 98 0.55 -12.16 -0.45
CA GLY A 98 2.00 -12.11 -0.27
C GLY A 98 2.68 -13.44 -0.50
N GLU A 99 3.87 -13.37 -1.09
CA GLU A 99 4.76 -14.51 -1.28
C GLU A 99 6.09 -14.26 -0.54
N PRO A 100 6.85 -15.30 -0.17
CA PRO A 100 8.17 -15.13 0.41
C PRO A 100 9.05 -14.23 -0.47
N GLY A 101 9.59 -13.15 0.09
CA GLY A 101 10.36 -12.14 -0.63
C GLY A 101 9.58 -10.84 -0.91
N ASP A 102 8.27 -10.82 -0.72
CA ASP A 102 7.46 -9.60 -0.80
C ASP A 102 7.56 -8.75 0.48
N VAL A 103 7.24 -7.46 0.33
CA VAL A 103 7.08 -6.51 1.43
C VAL A 103 5.63 -6.06 1.52
N VAL A 104 5.05 -6.12 2.72
CA VAL A 104 3.78 -5.47 3.05
C VAL A 104 4.09 -4.12 3.68
N LEU A 105 3.74 -3.04 3.00
CA LEU A 105 4.00 -1.67 3.46
C LEU A 105 2.70 -1.00 3.88
N LEU A 106 2.55 -0.70 5.17
CA LEU A 106 1.49 0.18 5.68
C LEU A 106 2.01 1.62 5.67
N SER A 107 1.62 2.39 4.66
CA SER A 107 1.95 3.82 4.53
C SER A 107 0.67 4.55 4.08
N PRO A 108 -0.20 4.91 5.05
CA PRO A 108 -1.51 5.51 4.83
C PRO A 108 -1.46 6.97 4.38
#